data_AF-A0AAV0H5B3-F1
#
_entry.id   AF-A0AAV0H5B3-F1
#
_cell.length_a   1.000
_cell.length_b   1.000
_cell.length_c   1.000
_cell.angle_alpha   90.00
_cell.angle_beta   90.00
_cell.angle_gamma   90.00
#
_symmetry.space_group_name_H-M   'P 1'
#
loop_
_entity.id
_entity.type
_entity.pdbx_description
1 polymer ?
#
loop_
_entity_poly.entity_id
_entity_poly.type
_entity_poly.pdbx_seq_one_letter_code
_entity_poly.pdbx_strand_id
1 'polypeptide(L)'
;MNNKTALLQLCVGTKCLILQLFYLDYIPQSLKDFLRDPNHTFVGVEVERDVAKLGADYGLSCTSVVDVREVTLAKWPNIFWRKPGLKDIAKKVAGISMPKPMNVCRSDWQQRILEEKQIEYACIDAFASCRTGHVLLKDR
;
A
#
# COMPACT_ATOMS: atom_id res chain seq x y z
N MET A 1 16.48 10.36 -10.67
CA MET A 1 17.10 9.66 -9.54
C MET A 1 16.09 8.66 -9.02
N ASN A 2 16.35 7.36 -9.14
CA ASN A 2 15.45 6.33 -8.61
C ASN A 2 15.90 5.98 -7.19
N ASN A 3 15.33 6.65 -6.19
CA ASN A 3 15.64 6.37 -4.79
C ASN A 3 15.07 5.00 -4.42
N LYS A 4 15.89 4.19 -3.72
CA LYS A 4 15.50 2.90 -3.18
C LYS A 4 14.27 3.04 -2.29
N THR A 5 13.39 2.05 -2.32
CA THR A 5 12.15 2.02 -1.52
C THR A 5 12.47 2.09 -0.04
N ALA A 6 12.02 3.15 0.63
CA ALA A 6 12.39 3.37 2.02
C ALA A 6 11.62 2.48 3.00
N LEU A 7 10.32 2.32 2.76
CA LEU A 7 9.38 1.64 3.64
C LEU A 7 8.55 0.61 2.89
N LEU A 8 8.20 -0.47 3.58
CA LEU A 8 7.08 -1.35 3.25
C LEU A 8 5.99 -1.18 4.31
N GLN A 9 4.75 -0.98 3.87
CA GLN A 9 3.60 -0.73 4.73
C GLN A 9 2.61 -1.87 4.52
N LEU A 10 2.29 -2.61 5.59
CA LEU A 10 1.37 -3.74 5.55
C LEU A 10 0.22 -3.49 6.52
N CYS A 11 -0.99 -3.92 6.18
CA CYS A 11 -2.15 -3.83 7.06
C CYS A 11 -3.01 -5.09 6.97
N VAL A 12 -3.41 -5.61 8.13
CA VAL A 12 -4.40 -6.69 8.26
C VAL A 12 -5.42 -6.27 9.31
N GLY A 13 -6.69 -6.14 8.88
CA GLY A 13 -7.76 -5.66 9.74
C GLY A 13 -7.50 -4.22 10.20
N THR A 14 -7.16 -4.05 11.48
CA THR A 14 -6.83 -2.75 12.10
C THR A 14 -5.37 -2.64 12.53
N LYS A 15 -4.55 -3.64 12.22
CA LYS A 15 -3.13 -3.67 12.59
C LYS A 15 -2.28 -3.30 11.39
N CYS A 16 -1.44 -2.28 11.56
CA CYS A 16 -0.46 -1.87 10.55
C CYS A 16 0.94 -2.24 11.01
N LEU A 17 1.77 -2.67 10.06
CA LEU A 17 3.18 -2.94 10.24
C LEU A 17 3.95 -2.04 9.26
N ILE A 18 4.83 -1.21 9.80
CA ILE A 18 5.71 -0.33 9.02
C ILE A 18 7.13 -0.90 9.12
N LEU A 19 7.68 -1.32 7.98
CA LEU A 19 9.01 -1.89 7.86
C LEU A 19 9.93 -0.89 7.16
N GLN A 20 10.92 -0.37 7.88
CA GLN A 20 11.97 0.49 7.32
C GLN A 20 13.01 -0.32 6.52
N LEU A 21 12.63 -0.75 5.31
CA LEU A 21 13.47 -1.56 4.42
C LEU A 21 14.85 -0.93 4.13
N PHE A 22 14.94 0.39 4.14
CA PHE A 22 16.20 1.12 3.92
C PHE A 22 17.29 0.76 4.95
N TYR A 23 16.89 0.35 6.15
CA TYR A 23 17.79 0.08 7.28
C TYR A 23 17.89 -1.40 7.65
N LEU A 24 17.30 -2.29 6.86
CA LEU A 24 17.47 -3.72 7.06
C LEU A 24 18.81 -4.18 6.48
N ASP A 25 19.62 -4.84 7.30
CA ASP A 25 20.88 -5.45 6.85
C ASP A 25 20.62 -6.59 5.85
N TYR A 26 19.51 -7.31 6.05
CA TYR A 26 19.03 -8.36 5.17
C TYR A 26 17.51 -8.45 5.21
N ILE A 27 16.92 -9.01 4.16
CA ILE A 27 15.48 -9.28 4.10
C ILE A 27 15.19 -10.63 4.78
N PRO A 28 14.41 -10.68 5.88
CA PRO A 28 14.08 -11.92 6.57
C PRO A 28 13.35 -12.90 5.66
N GLN A 29 13.66 -14.19 5.80
CA GLN A 29 12.99 -15.24 5.02
C GLN A 29 11.48 -15.27 5.29
N SER A 30 11.07 -15.05 6.55
CA SER A 30 9.66 -14.95 6.93
C SER A 30 8.90 -13.85 6.16
N LEU A 31 9.53 -12.72 5.85
CA LEU A 31 8.92 -11.67 5.03
C LEU A 31 8.77 -12.12 3.58
N LYS A 32 9.78 -12.80 3.01
CA LYS A 32 9.70 -13.35 1.65
C LYS A 32 8.61 -14.39 1.54
N ASP A 33 8.53 -15.31 2.50
CA ASP A 33 7.54 -16.37 2.54
C ASP A 33 6.14 -15.77 2.68
N PHE A 34 5.97 -14.78 3.57
CA PHE A 34 4.70 -14.07 3.75
C PHE A 34 4.21 -13.39 2.46
N LEU A 35 5.10 -12.71 1.73
CA LEU A 35 4.76 -12.04 0.47
C LEU A 35 4.49 -13.03 -0.67
N ARG A 36 5.09 -14.23 -0.61
CA ARG A 36 4.93 -15.28 -1.63
C ARG A 36 3.82 -16.28 -1.34
N ASP A 37 3.21 -16.23 -0.16
CA ASP A 37 2.13 -17.12 0.21
C ASP A 37 0.90 -16.87 -0.69
N PRO A 38 0.43 -17.87 -1.47
CA PRO A 38 -0.73 -17.71 -2.35
C PRO A 38 -2.05 -17.49 -1.59
N ASN A 39 -2.08 -17.75 -0.28
CA ASN A 39 -3.26 -17.48 0.56
C ASN A 39 -3.41 -15.99 0.91
N HIS A 40 -2.39 -15.16 0.64
CA HIS A 40 -2.43 -13.72 0.85
C HIS A 40 -2.65 -13.00 -0.47
N THR A 41 -3.53 -11.99 -0.48
CA THR A 41 -3.69 -11.06 -1.59
C THR A 41 -3.26 -9.67 -1.15
N PHE A 42 -2.28 -9.10 -1.83
CA PHE A 42 -1.79 -7.76 -1.56
C PHE A 42 -2.58 -6.75 -2.40
N VAL A 43 -3.17 -5.78 -1.72
CA VAL A 43 -4.04 -4.78 -2.34
C VAL A 43 -3.45 -3.38 -2.21
N GLY A 44 -3.62 -2.56 -3.23
CA GLY A 44 -3.18 -1.17 -3.24
C GLY A 44 -3.57 -0.45 -4.52
N VAL A 45 -3.10 0.78 -4.70
CA VAL A 45 -3.33 1.58 -5.91
C VAL A 45 -2.00 1.71 -6.65
N GLU A 46 -1.96 1.29 -7.91
CA GLU A 46 -0.73 1.08 -8.69
C GLU A 46 0.23 0.06 -8.04
N VAL A 47 -0.34 -0.88 -7.28
CA VAL A 47 0.43 -1.83 -6.45
C VAL A 47 1.39 -2.70 -7.26
N GLU A 48 1.08 -2.98 -8.53
CA GLU A 48 2.01 -3.72 -9.41
C GLU A 48 3.33 -2.97 -9.61
N ARG A 49 3.30 -1.63 -9.67
CA ARG A 49 4.51 -0.80 -9.77
C ARG A 49 5.31 -0.86 -8.48
N ASP A 50 4.62 -0.85 -7.34
CA ASP A 50 5.26 -0.98 -6.03
C ASP A 50 5.94 -2.35 -5.89
N VAL A 51 5.27 -3.43 -6.30
CA VAL A 51 5.83 -4.80 -6.26
C VAL A 51 7.01 -4.95 -7.22
N ALA A 52 6.92 -4.40 -8.44
CA ALA A 52 8.03 -4.40 -9.38
C ALA A 52 9.25 -3.65 -8.81
N LYS A 53 9.02 -2.51 -8.15
CA LYS A 53 10.07 -1.74 -7.49
C LYS A 53 10.68 -2.49 -6.30
N LEU A 54 9.85 -3.13 -5.47
CA LEU A 54 10.34 -4.01 -4.38
C LEU A 54 11.20 -5.16 -4.90
N GLY A 55 10.86 -5.73 -6.06
CA GLY A 55 11.67 -6.73 -6.73
C GLY A 55 13.02 -6.20 -7.18
N ALA A 56 13.04 -5.04 -7.82
CA ALA A 56 14.28 -4.40 -8.26
C ALA A 56 15.18 -3.97 -7.09
N ASP A 57 14.60 -3.41 -6.03
CA ASP A 57 15.35 -2.84 -4.91
C ASP A 57 15.82 -3.90 -3.90
N TYR A 58 15.02 -4.95 -3.68
CA TYR A 58 15.18 -5.89 -2.56
C TYR A 58 15.01 -7.38 -2.94
N GLY A 59 14.74 -7.71 -4.19
CA GLY A 59 14.46 -9.09 -4.62
C GLY A 59 13.16 -9.66 -4.02
N LEU A 60 12.26 -8.76 -3.57
CA LEU A 60 10.95 -9.13 -3.02
C LEU A 60 9.94 -9.30 -4.15
N SER A 61 9.09 -10.32 -4.02
CA SER A 61 8.01 -10.59 -4.98
C SER A 61 6.74 -10.95 -4.24
N CYS A 62 5.59 -10.53 -4.76
CA CYS A 62 4.29 -10.89 -4.24
C CYS A 62 3.60 -11.87 -5.19
N THR A 63 3.05 -12.97 -4.67
CA THR A 63 2.42 -14.01 -5.51
C THR A 63 1.04 -13.59 -6.02
N SER A 64 0.26 -12.90 -5.20
CA SER A 64 -1.09 -12.44 -5.54
C SER A 64 -1.24 -10.97 -5.21
N VAL A 65 -1.58 -10.18 -6.23
CA VAL A 65 -1.66 -8.71 -6.16
C VAL A 65 -2.95 -8.27 -6.85
N VAL A 66 -3.63 -7.29 -6.26
CA VAL A 66 -4.85 -6.71 -6.84
C VAL A 66 -4.82 -5.19 -6.73
N ASP A 67 -4.91 -4.53 -7.88
CA ASP A 67 -5.08 -3.08 -7.93
C ASP A 67 -6.54 -2.69 -7.64
N VAL A 68 -6.76 -2.00 -6.52
CA VAL A 68 -8.11 -1.60 -6.10
C VAL A 68 -8.72 -0.55 -7.04
N ARG A 69 -7.91 0.24 -7.75
CA ARG A 69 -8.40 1.19 -8.76
C ARG A 69 -8.97 0.42 -9.94
N GLU A 70 -8.25 -0.58 -10.44
CA GLU A 70 -8.70 -1.37 -11.60
C GLU A 70 -9.99 -2.10 -11.28
N VAL A 71 -10.07 -2.76 -10.12
CA VAL A 71 -11.30 -3.44 -9.68
C VAL A 71 -12.45 -2.46 -9.51
N THR A 72 -12.20 -1.26 -8.95
CA THR A 72 -13.24 -0.23 -8.79
C THR A 72 -13.76 0.25 -10.14
N LEU A 73 -12.88 0.54 -11.10
CA LEU A 73 -13.26 1.01 -12.43
C LEU A 73 -13.92 -0.07 -13.28
N ALA A 74 -13.57 -1.35 -13.07
CA ALA A 74 -14.26 -2.47 -13.71
C ALA A 74 -15.70 -2.63 -13.18
N LYS A 75 -15.91 -2.50 -11.86
CA LYS A 75 -17.25 -2.57 -11.26
C LYS A 75 -18.11 -1.33 -11.57
N TRP A 76 -17.49 -0.14 -11.60
CA TRP A 76 -18.20 1.12 -11.84
C TRP A 76 -17.39 2.07 -12.75
N PRO A 77 -17.48 1.90 -14.09
CA PRO A 77 -16.63 2.63 -15.05
C PRO A 77 -16.74 4.16 -14.99
N ASN A 78 -17.93 4.69 -14.70
CA ASN A 78 -18.22 6.13 -14.73
C ASN A 78 -18.25 6.77 -13.33
N ILE A 79 -17.73 6.09 -12.30
CA ILE A 79 -17.81 6.56 -10.92
C ILE A 79 -16.89 7.76 -10.64
N PHE A 80 -15.88 7.99 -11.49
CA PHE A 80 -14.96 9.12 -11.40
C PHE A 80 -14.77 9.81 -12.75
N TRP A 81 -14.70 11.14 -12.73
CA TRP A 81 -14.45 11.98 -13.92
C TRP A 81 -12.96 12.08 -14.32
N ARG A 82 -12.06 11.62 -13.45
CA ARG A 82 -10.60 11.61 -13.65
C ARG A 82 -10.02 10.34 -13.04
N LYS A 83 -8.76 10.02 -13.37
CA LYS A 83 -8.04 8.90 -12.72
C LYS A 83 -8.03 9.11 -11.19
N PRO A 84 -8.68 8.24 -10.40
CA PRO A 84 -8.81 8.44 -8.96
C PRO A 84 -7.57 7.96 -8.21
N GLY A 85 -7.18 8.67 -7.17
CA GLY A 85 -6.18 8.19 -6.21
C GLY A 85 -6.81 7.31 -5.13
N LEU A 86 -5.99 6.70 -4.27
CA LEU A 86 -6.48 5.93 -3.13
C LEU A 86 -7.47 6.73 -2.25
N LYS A 87 -7.22 8.02 -2.04
CA LYS A 87 -8.13 8.91 -1.29
C LYS A 87 -9.53 8.97 -1.89
N ASP A 88 -9.61 9.09 -3.21
CA ASP A 88 -10.88 9.20 -3.94
C ASP A 88 -11.64 7.87 -3.87
N ILE A 89 -10.92 6.76 -4.08
CA ILE A 89 -11.48 5.39 -4.05
C ILE A 89 -11.94 5.01 -2.65
N ALA A 90 -11.09 5.18 -1.63
CA ALA A 90 -11.41 4.80 -0.26
C ALA A 90 -12.62 5.56 0.28
N LYS A 91 -12.77 6.85 -0.07
CA LYS A 91 -13.97 7.64 0.27
C LYS A 91 -15.21 7.08 -0.40
N LYS A 92 -15.14 6.76 -1.70
CA LYS A 92 -16.30 6.35 -2.48
C LYS A 92 -16.74 4.90 -2.21
N VAL A 93 -15.79 4.00 -1.98
CA VAL A 93 -16.00 2.56 -1.83
C VAL A 93 -16.17 2.16 -0.36
N ALA A 94 -15.34 2.68 0.52
CA ALA A 94 -15.28 2.27 1.93
C ALA A 94 -15.77 3.35 2.91
N GLY A 95 -16.16 4.54 2.43
CA GLY A 95 -16.57 5.67 3.28
C GLY A 95 -15.42 6.28 4.10
N ILE A 96 -14.16 5.99 3.76
CA ILE A 96 -13.00 6.42 4.55
C ILE A 96 -12.55 7.81 4.08
N SER A 97 -12.54 8.77 5.00
CA SER A 97 -11.91 10.08 4.77
C SER A 97 -10.45 10.03 5.24
N MET A 98 -9.51 10.07 4.30
CA MET A 98 -8.08 10.08 4.60
C MET A 98 -7.46 11.45 4.22
N PRO A 99 -7.04 12.27 5.19
CA PRO A 99 -6.27 13.46 4.90
C PRO A 99 -4.91 13.04 4.31
N LYS A 100 -4.46 13.74 3.26
CA LYS A 100 -3.14 13.55 2.67
C LYS A 100 -2.33 14.84 2.78
N PRO A 101 -1.85 15.20 3.98
CA PRO A 101 -1.07 16.41 4.19
C PRO A 101 0.21 16.35 3.34
N MET A 102 0.35 17.32 2.42
CA MET A 102 1.42 17.31 1.43
C MET A 102 2.81 17.41 2.06
N ASN A 103 2.92 18.11 3.19
CA ASN A 103 4.16 18.23 3.96
C ASN A 103 4.62 16.88 4.53
N VAL A 104 3.70 15.99 4.90
CA VAL A 104 4.07 14.63 5.35
C VAL A 104 4.35 13.74 4.14
N CYS A 105 3.50 13.77 3.12
CA CYS A 105 3.67 12.98 1.91
C CYS A 105 5.05 13.21 1.25
N ARG A 106 5.56 14.45 1.29
CA ARG A 106 6.85 14.86 0.71
C ARG A 106 7.98 15.01 1.74
N SER A 107 7.76 14.58 2.98
CA SER A 107 8.80 14.58 4.01
C SER A 107 9.89 13.55 3.71
N ASP A 108 10.98 13.58 4.49
CA ASP A 108 12.04 12.59 4.37
C ASP A 108 11.58 11.24 4.95
N TRP A 109 11.25 10.30 4.08
CA TRP A 109 10.89 8.92 4.44
C TRP A 109 12.10 8.00 4.61
N GLN A 110 13.31 8.48 4.30
CA GLN A 110 14.55 7.74 4.51
C GLN A 110 15.14 8.01 5.89
N GLN A 111 14.57 8.91 6.71
CA GLN A 111 15.10 9.16 8.04
C GLN A 111 15.04 7.93 8.96
N ARG A 112 16.02 7.81 9.86
CA ARG A 112 16.20 6.64 10.75
C ARG A 112 15.06 6.51 11.75
N ILE A 113 14.56 7.63 12.27
CA ILE A 113 13.47 7.69 13.23
C ILE A 113 12.32 8.42 12.56
N LEU A 114 11.23 7.73 12.28
CA LEU A 114 10.04 8.34 11.68
C LEU A 114 9.32 9.22 12.70
N GLU A 115 8.77 10.34 12.23
CA GLU A 115 7.87 11.16 13.04
C GLU A 115 6.52 10.46 13.23
N GLU A 116 5.82 10.76 14.32
CA GLU A 116 4.49 10.22 14.60
C GLU A 116 3.51 10.47 13.45
N LYS A 117 3.56 11.66 12.83
CA LYS A 117 2.72 12.02 11.67
C LYS A 117 3.02 11.18 10.43
N GLN A 118 4.27 10.76 10.23
CA GLN A 118 4.65 9.87 9.14
C GLN A 118 4.14 8.46 9.39
N ILE A 119 4.29 7.96 10.61
CA ILE A 119 3.77 6.64 11.03
C ILE A 119 2.25 6.62 10.86
N GLU A 120 1.55 7.64 11.36
CA GLU A 120 0.10 7.79 11.21
C GLU A 120 -0.31 7.81 9.73
N TYR A 121 0.35 8.61 8.91
CA TYR A 121 0.09 8.69 7.47
C TYR A 121 0.25 7.32 6.79
N ALA A 122 1.35 6.62 7.05
CA ALA A 122 1.62 5.31 6.46
C ALA A 122 0.59 4.26 6.91
N CYS A 123 0.20 4.29 8.19
CA CYS A 123 -0.86 3.43 8.72
C CYS A 123 -2.22 3.71 8.06
N ILE A 124 -2.58 4.98 7.87
CA ILE A 124 -3.83 5.38 7.21
C ILE A 124 -3.84 4.92 5.75
N ASP A 125 -2.73 5.06 5.02
CA ASP A 125 -2.61 4.64 3.61
C ASP A 125 -2.75 3.12 3.46
N ALA A 126 -2.05 2.35 4.32
CA ALA A 126 -2.15 0.90 4.35
C ALA A 126 -3.55 0.41 4.77
N PHE A 127 -4.13 1.01 5.81
CA PHE A 127 -5.48 0.67 6.28
C PHE A 127 -6.55 0.98 5.22
N ALA A 128 -6.48 2.16 4.59
CA ALA A 128 -7.42 2.54 3.55
C ALA A 128 -7.36 1.56 2.36
N SER A 129 -6.17 1.12 1.97
CA SER A 129 -5.97 0.09 0.93
C SER A 129 -6.58 -1.24 1.35
N CYS A 130 -6.25 -1.75 2.54
CA CYS A 130 -6.76 -3.01 3.09
C CYS A 130 -8.29 -3.01 3.17
N ARG A 131 -8.89 -1.98 3.77
CA ARG A 131 -10.34 -1.90 3.94
C ARG A 131 -11.08 -1.72 2.62
N THR A 132 -10.53 -0.95 1.67
CA THR A 132 -11.09 -0.81 0.33
C THR A 132 -11.04 -2.15 -0.42
N GLY A 133 -9.90 -2.84 -0.40
CA GLY A 133 -9.76 -4.16 -0.98
C GLY A 133 -10.75 -5.17 -0.40
N HIS A 134 -10.91 -5.18 0.93
CA HIS A 134 -11.89 -6.02 1.61
C HIS A 134 -13.33 -5.77 1.14
N VAL A 135 -13.73 -4.52 0.94
CA VAL A 135 -15.06 -4.19 0.41
C VAL A 135 -15.22 -4.64 -1.04
N LEU A 136 -14.19 -4.46 -1.87
CA LEU A 136 -14.26 -4.80 -3.30
C LEU A 136 -14.24 -6.30 -3.58
N LEU A 137 -13.50 -7.05 -2.77
CA LEU A 137 -13.21 -8.48 -2.99
C LEU A 137 -14.10 -9.43 -2.18
N LYS A 138 -14.98 -8.90 -1.33
CA LYS A 138 -15.92 -9.69 -0.51
C LYS A 138 -16.88 -10.59 -1.29
N ASP A 139 -17.11 -10.28 -2.57
CA ASP A 139 -18.03 -11.02 -3.46
C ASP A 139 -17.28 -11.86 -4.52
N ARG A 140 -16.03 -12.25 -4.26
CA ARG A 140 -15.29 -13.20 -5.11
C ARG A 140 -15.45 -14.64 -4.63
#